data_AF-A0A662RM17-F1
#
_entry.id   AF-A0A662RM17-F1
#
_cell.length_a   1.000
_cell.length_b   1.000
_cell.length_c   1.000
_cell.angle_alpha   90.00
_cell.angle_beta   90.00
_cell.angle_gamma   90.00
#
_symmetry.space_group_name_H-M   'P 1'
#
loop_
_entity.id
_entity.type
_entity.pdbx_description
1 polymer ?
#
loop_
_entity_poly.entity_id
_entity_poly.type
_entity_poly.pdbx_seq_one_letter_code
_entity_poly.pdbx_strand_id
1 'polypeptide(L)'
;MVMACIAHGPLDKPPKFEIRKFSTMTDDLKTLKEWLKEYGVTAVAMESTGIYWKPIFNILEDDFEVVLANAQHIKNVPGRKTDVKDCQWIAHLFRNGLISGSFIPPREIRELRDLTRTRSKLVEAMTAEKNRVQKVLEDANIKISSVVSKVFGVSSLNMIG
;
A
#
# COMPACT_ATOMS: atom_id res chain seq x y z
N MET A 1 -8.41 9.59 5.74
CA MET A 1 -9.21 9.22 6.93
C MET A 1 -9.46 7.72 6.88
N VAL A 2 -9.61 7.06 8.02
CA VAL A 2 -9.87 5.63 8.17
C VAL A 2 -11.08 5.43 9.10
N MET A 3 -11.95 4.50 8.72
CA MET A 3 -13.03 4.02 9.59
C MET A 3 -12.58 2.75 10.28
N ALA A 4 -12.57 2.73 11.62
CA ALA A 4 -12.25 1.56 12.42
C ALA A 4 -13.50 1.06 13.14
N CYS A 5 -13.63 -0.26 13.23
CA CYS A 5 -14.78 -0.93 13.82
C CYS A 5 -14.32 -2.09 14.69
N ILE A 6 -14.82 -2.14 15.93
CA ILE A 6 -14.60 -3.25 16.86
C ILE A 6 -15.91 -4.02 16.96
N ALA A 7 -15.87 -5.31 16.62
CA ALA A 7 -17.01 -6.21 16.76
C ALA A 7 -16.84 -7.07 18.03
N HIS A 8 -17.67 -6.89 19.05
CA HIS A 8 -17.52 -7.58 20.35
C HIS A 8 -18.82 -8.28 20.80
N GLY A 9 -18.69 -9.15 21.82
CA GLY A 9 -19.77 -9.97 22.36
C GLY A 9 -19.61 -11.48 22.06
N PRO A 10 -20.60 -12.30 22.47
CA PRO A 10 -20.60 -13.76 22.24
C PRO A 10 -20.78 -14.13 20.76
N LEU A 11 -20.07 -15.15 20.26
CA LEU A 11 -20.08 -15.59 18.84
C LEU A 11 -21.42 -16.17 18.37
N ASP A 12 -22.23 -16.69 19.30
CA ASP A 12 -23.58 -17.20 19.06
C ASP A 12 -24.64 -16.10 18.90
N LYS A 13 -24.27 -14.83 19.10
CA LYS A 13 -25.17 -13.68 19.02
C LYS A 13 -24.68 -12.66 17.99
N PRO A 14 -25.60 -11.84 17.44
CA PRO A 14 -25.20 -10.70 16.62
C PRO A 14 -24.16 -9.83 17.34
N PRO A 15 -23.06 -9.46 16.67
CA PRO A 15 -22.02 -8.63 17.28
C PRO A 15 -22.55 -7.24 17.62
N LYS A 16 -22.02 -6.66 18.70
CA LYS A 16 -22.10 -5.22 18.94
C LYS A 16 -20.91 -4.55 18.27
N PHE A 17 -21.14 -3.38 17.67
CA PHE A 17 -20.13 -2.65 16.93
C PHE A 17 -19.83 -1.31 17.59
N GLU A 18 -18.56 -1.05 17.85
CA GLU A 18 -18.05 0.27 18.22
C GLU A 18 -17.29 0.84 17.03
N ILE A 19 -17.69 2.01 16.55
CA ILE A 19 -17.17 2.58 15.31
C ILE A 19 -16.62 3.96 15.60
N ARG A 20 -15.37 4.20 15.18
CA ARG A 20 -14.74 5.51 15.28
C ARG A 20 -14.02 5.84 13.98
N LYS A 21 -13.99 7.15 13.69
CA LYS A 21 -13.30 7.71 12.54
C LYS A 21 -11.99 8.32 13.00
N PHE A 22 -10.92 7.99 12.31
CA PHE A 22 -9.61 8.56 12.52
C PHE A 22 -9.09 9.17 11.22
N SER A 23 -8.17 10.12 11.33
CA SER A 23 -7.34 10.58 10.22
C SER A 23 -6.23 9.56 9.93
N THR A 24 -5.46 9.83 8.88
CA THR A 24 -4.28 9.02 8.53
C THR A 24 -2.98 9.65 9.03
N MET A 25 -3.08 10.63 9.94
CA MET A 25 -1.93 11.26 10.58
C MET A 25 -1.43 10.38 11.73
N THR A 26 -0.12 10.39 11.96
CA THR A 26 0.53 9.49 12.93
C THR A 26 -0.06 9.58 14.34
N ASP A 27 -0.33 10.79 14.84
CA ASP A 27 -0.85 10.95 16.20
C ASP A 27 -2.26 10.37 16.35
N ASP A 28 -3.10 10.53 15.33
CA ASP A 28 -4.46 9.99 15.34
C ASP A 28 -4.47 8.46 15.17
N LEU A 29 -3.49 7.91 14.43
CA LEU A 29 -3.27 6.47 14.35
C LEU A 29 -2.75 5.87 15.67
N LYS A 30 -2.01 6.65 16.47
CA LYS A 30 -1.66 6.25 17.85
C LYS A 30 -2.90 6.26 18.76
N THR A 31 -3.79 7.25 18.62
CA THR A 31 -5.07 7.25 19.32
C THR A 31 -5.94 6.04 18.93
N LEU A 32 -5.96 5.67 17.64
CA LEU A 32 -6.59 4.43 17.17
C LEU A 32 -6.00 3.20 17.88
N LYS A 33 -4.66 3.10 17.95
CA LYS A 33 -3.95 2.00 18.62
C LYS A 33 -4.31 1.91 20.10
N GLU A 34 -4.31 3.03 20.82
CA GLU A 34 -4.68 3.09 22.24
C GLU A 34 -6.14 2.66 22.44
N TRP A 35 -7.05 3.16 21.62
CA TRP A 35 -8.46 2.76 21.66
C TRP A 35 -8.65 1.26 21.41
N LEU A 36 -7.92 0.65 20.48
CA LEU A 36 -7.96 -0.81 20.26
C LEU A 36 -7.44 -1.59 21.49
N LYS A 37 -6.38 -1.09 22.15
CA LYS A 37 -5.83 -1.70 23.38
C LYS A 37 -6.81 -1.62 24.54
N GLU A 38 -7.48 -0.50 24.74
CA GLU A 38 -8.50 -0.32 25.79
C GLU A 38 -9.63 -1.35 25.68
N TYR A 39 -9.98 -1.74 24.45
CA TYR A 39 -10.99 -2.77 24.17
C TYR A 39 -10.45 -4.20 24.21
N GLY A 40 -9.16 -4.39 24.49
CA GLY A 40 -8.53 -5.71 24.53
C GLY A 40 -8.48 -6.43 23.18
N VAL A 41 -8.42 -5.67 22.08
CA VAL A 41 -8.30 -6.24 20.73
C VAL A 41 -6.94 -6.95 20.61
N THR A 42 -6.92 -8.16 20.06
CA THR A 42 -5.67 -8.94 19.86
C THR A 42 -5.24 -8.98 18.40
N ALA A 43 -6.18 -8.81 17.47
CA ALA A 43 -5.93 -8.89 16.04
C ALA A 43 -6.78 -7.88 15.26
N VAL A 44 -6.25 -7.39 14.14
CA VAL A 44 -6.86 -6.34 13.32
C VAL A 44 -6.87 -6.78 11.86
N ALA A 45 -8.04 -6.73 11.22
CA ALA A 45 -8.15 -6.91 9.77
C ALA A 45 -8.34 -5.57 9.06
N MET A 46 -7.65 -5.39 7.93
CA MET A 46 -7.80 -4.21 7.07
C MET A 46 -7.78 -4.60 5.59
N GLU A 47 -8.51 -3.85 4.75
CA GLU A 47 -8.54 -4.09 3.31
C GLU A 47 -7.21 -3.68 2.66
N SER A 48 -6.66 -4.54 1.79
CA SER A 48 -5.36 -4.35 1.16
C SER A 48 -5.39 -3.48 -0.11
N THR A 49 -6.22 -2.44 -0.19
CA THR A 49 -6.36 -1.60 -1.39
C THR A 49 -5.28 -0.51 -1.45
N GLY A 50 -4.37 -0.62 -2.44
CA GLY A 50 -3.33 0.38 -2.68
C GLY A 50 -2.25 0.43 -1.59
N ILE A 51 -1.69 1.62 -1.35
CA ILE A 51 -0.61 1.85 -0.38
C ILE A 51 -1.12 2.26 1.01
N TYR A 52 -2.41 2.59 1.13
CA TYR A 52 -2.98 3.27 2.31
C TYR A 52 -3.05 2.41 3.57
N TRP A 53 -2.91 1.09 3.45
CA TRP A 53 -2.81 0.19 4.60
C TRP A 53 -1.45 0.30 5.30
N LYS A 54 -0.37 0.70 4.59
CA LYS A 54 1.00 0.70 5.14
C LYS A 54 1.16 1.57 6.39
N PRO A 55 0.69 2.83 6.43
CA PRO A 55 0.84 3.67 7.62
C PRO A 55 0.12 3.10 8.84
N ILE A 56 -1.07 2.49 8.64
CA ILE A 56 -1.84 1.87 9.72
C ILE A 56 -1.12 0.62 10.20
N PHE A 57 -0.70 -0.25 9.28
CA PHE A 57 0.07 -1.46 9.58
C PHE A 57 1.33 -1.15 10.38
N ASN A 58 2.13 -0.18 9.94
CA ASN A 58 3.39 0.18 10.62
C ASN A 58 3.20 0.68 12.07
N ILE A 59 2.01 1.18 12.42
CA ILE A 59 1.70 1.62 13.79
C ILE A 59 1.20 0.46 14.65
N LEU A 60 0.52 -0.52 14.04
CA LEU A 60 -0.16 -1.62 14.72
C LEU A 60 0.64 -2.92 14.77
N GLU A 61 1.62 -3.13 13.88
CA GLU A 61 2.30 -4.42 13.69
C GLU A 61 3.05 -4.95 14.92
N ASP A 62 3.48 -4.07 15.83
CA ASP A 62 4.21 -4.45 17.05
C ASP A 62 3.29 -4.91 18.20
N ASP A 63 1.99 -4.60 18.14
CA ASP A 63 1.06 -4.81 19.27
C ASP A 63 -0.14 -5.68 18.93
N PHE A 64 -0.43 -5.89 17.64
CA PHE A 64 -1.56 -6.68 17.18
C PHE A 64 -1.14 -7.63 16.08
N GLU A 65 -1.82 -8.77 15.99
CA GLU A 65 -1.79 -9.58 14.77
C GLU A 65 -2.55 -8.84 13.67
N VAL A 66 -1.85 -8.34 12.65
CA VAL A 66 -2.46 -7.55 11.58
C VAL A 66 -2.65 -8.39 10.31
N VAL A 67 -3.90 -8.48 9.87
CA VAL A 67 -4.33 -9.29 8.72
C VAL A 67 -4.74 -8.38 7.57
N LEU A 68 -4.03 -8.47 6.44
CA LEU A 68 -4.42 -7.81 5.19
C LEU A 68 -5.44 -8.68 4.45
N ALA A 69 -6.70 -8.28 4.51
CA ALA A 69 -7.78 -8.97 3.84
C ALA A 69 -7.74 -8.67 2.34
N ASN A 70 -7.74 -9.73 1.51
CA ASN A 70 -7.75 -9.58 0.06
C ASN A 70 -9.10 -9.04 -0.40
N ALA A 71 -9.10 -7.85 -1.01
CA ALA A 71 -10.30 -7.19 -1.51
C ALA A 71 -11.13 -8.05 -2.47
N GLN A 72 -10.53 -8.99 -3.20
CA GLN A 72 -11.26 -9.93 -4.07
C GLN A 72 -12.09 -10.95 -3.28
N HIS A 73 -11.65 -11.35 -2.09
CA HIS A 73 -12.34 -12.32 -1.24
C HIS A 73 -13.41 -11.65 -0.36
N ILE A 74 -13.30 -10.34 -0.13
CA ILE A 74 -14.30 -9.55 0.61
C ILE A 74 -15.44 -9.05 -0.31
N LYS A 75 -15.38 -9.35 -1.62
CA LYS A 75 -16.44 -8.98 -2.56
C LYS A 75 -17.73 -9.71 -2.22
N ASN A 76 -18.64 -9.01 -1.54
CA ASN A 76 -20.10 -9.03 -1.71
C ASN A 76 -20.79 -8.45 -0.46
N VAL A 77 -20.70 -7.14 -0.23
CA VAL A 77 -21.65 -6.45 0.66
C VAL A 77 -22.86 -6.07 -0.17
N PRO A 78 -24.06 -6.65 0.06
CA PRO A 78 -25.25 -6.29 -0.70
C PRO A 78 -25.62 -4.81 -0.46
N GLY A 79 -25.81 -4.04 -1.53
CA GLY A 79 -26.27 -2.66 -1.48
C GLY A 79 -25.17 -1.59 -1.59
N ARG A 80 -25.48 -0.36 -1.17
CA ARG A 80 -24.60 0.82 -1.32
C ARG A 80 -23.41 0.71 -0.34
N LYS A 81 -22.22 0.47 -0.89
CA LYS A 81 -20.92 0.39 -0.19
C LYS A 81 -20.62 1.73 0.50
N THR A 82 -20.46 1.74 1.82
CA THR A 82 -20.00 2.90 2.61
C THR A 82 -18.86 2.44 3.52
N ASP A 83 -17.89 3.32 3.80
CA ASP A 83 -16.71 2.98 4.62
C ASP A 83 -17.09 2.37 5.98
N VAL A 84 -18.21 2.80 6.56
CA VAL A 84 -18.76 2.26 7.82
C VAL A 84 -19.28 0.83 7.66
N LYS A 85 -20.06 0.57 6.61
CA LYS A 85 -20.60 -0.77 6.35
C LYS A 85 -19.49 -1.75 5.98
N ASP A 86 -18.48 -1.28 5.25
CA ASP A 86 -17.32 -2.08 4.89
C ASP A 86 -16.51 -2.49 6.12
N CYS A 87 -16.20 -1.56 7.03
CA CYS A 87 -15.42 -1.91 8.22
C CYS A 87 -16.21 -2.82 9.17
N GLN A 88 -17.54 -2.65 9.29
CA GLN A 88 -18.40 -3.59 10.02
C GLN A 88 -18.40 -4.99 9.39
N TRP A 89 -18.50 -5.08 8.07
CA TRP A 89 -18.48 -6.35 7.35
C TRP A 89 -17.16 -7.07 7.53
N ILE A 90 -16.04 -6.37 7.38
CA ILE A 90 -14.70 -6.92 7.61
C ILE A 90 -14.57 -7.41 9.06
N ALA A 91 -14.98 -6.60 10.04
CA ALA A 91 -14.91 -6.99 11.45
C ALA A 91 -15.77 -8.23 11.75
N HIS A 92 -16.96 -8.33 11.14
CA HIS A 92 -17.83 -9.50 11.27
C HIS A 92 -17.20 -10.75 10.65
N LEU A 93 -16.69 -10.67 9.42
CA LEU A 93 -16.04 -11.81 8.76
C LEU A 93 -14.78 -12.24 9.52
N PHE A 94 -13.96 -11.28 9.97
CA PHE A 94 -12.72 -11.55 10.68
C PHE A 94 -12.96 -12.28 12.00
N ARG A 95 -13.93 -11.80 12.78
CA ARG A 95 -14.33 -12.42 14.04
C ARG A 95 -14.83 -13.87 13.88
N ASN A 96 -15.38 -14.21 12.72
CA ASN A 96 -15.84 -15.57 12.41
C ASN A 96 -14.78 -16.42 11.69
N GLY A 97 -13.53 -15.94 11.56
CA GLY A 97 -12.45 -16.67 10.88
C GLY A 97 -12.64 -16.80 9.36
N LEU A 98 -13.52 -15.99 8.76
CA LEU A 98 -13.85 -16.07 7.32
C LEU A 98 -12.93 -15.23 6.44
N ILE A 99 -11.91 -14.60 7.01
CA ILE A 99 -10.91 -13.82 6.27
C ILE A 99 -9.59 -14.59 6.23
N SER A 100 -9.13 -14.91 5.03
CA SER A 100 -7.76 -15.36 4.81
C SER A 100 -6.85 -14.14 4.65
N GLY A 101 -5.81 -14.06 5.48
CA GLY A 101 -4.79 -13.03 5.38
C GLY A 101 -3.94 -13.15 4.12
N SER A 102 -3.59 -12.01 3.54
CA SER A 102 -2.52 -11.92 2.56
C SER A 102 -1.19 -12.01 3.27
N PHE A 103 -0.20 -12.68 2.66
CA PHE A 103 1.14 -12.75 3.22
C PHE A 103 1.80 -11.37 3.25
N ILE A 104 2.32 -10.98 4.42
CA ILE A 104 3.06 -9.75 4.64
C ILE A 104 4.51 -10.15 4.98
N PRO A 105 5.48 -9.85 4.11
CA PRO A 105 6.87 -10.15 4.40
C PRO A 105 7.35 -9.39 5.65
N PRO A 106 8.39 -9.91 6.35
CA PRO A 106 9.07 -9.17 7.41
C PRO A 106 9.51 -7.78 6.94
N ARG A 107 9.61 -6.83 7.89
CA ARG A 107 9.91 -5.42 7.62
C ARG A 107 11.15 -5.23 6.73
N GLU A 108 12.25 -5.91 7.04
CA GLU A 108 13.50 -5.85 6.27
C GLU A 108 13.30 -6.21 4.79
N ILE A 109 12.51 -7.24 4.52
CA ILE A 109 12.16 -7.67 3.16
C ILE A 109 11.25 -6.65 2.48
N ARG A 110 10.30 -6.05 3.20
CA ARG A 110 9.42 -4.98 2.65
C ARG A 110 10.25 -3.75 2.25
N GLU A 111 11.18 -3.32 3.09
CA GLU A 111 12.08 -2.19 2.84
C GLU A 111 12.97 -2.44 1.61
N LEU A 112 13.58 -3.61 1.51
CA LEU A 112 14.37 -4.01 0.33
C LEU A 112 13.53 -4.03 -0.96
N ARG A 113 12.28 -4.52 -0.88
CA ARG A 113 11.36 -4.52 -2.03
C ARG A 113 10.97 -3.11 -2.46
N ASP A 114 10.74 -2.20 -1.52
CA ASP A 114 10.43 -0.80 -1.84
C ASP A 114 11.64 -0.10 -2.50
N LEU A 115 12.86 -0.35 -2.02
CA LEU A 115 14.09 0.18 -2.62
C LEU A 115 14.31 -0.34 -4.05
N THR A 116 14.24 -1.66 -4.24
CA THR A 116 14.43 -2.28 -5.56
C THR A 116 13.38 -1.83 -6.56
N ARG A 117 12.10 -1.73 -6.15
CA ARG A 117 11.03 -1.19 -6.98
C ARG A 117 11.28 0.26 -7.36
N THR A 118 11.77 1.08 -6.43
CA THR A 118 12.10 2.48 -6.68
C THR A 118 13.24 2.60 -7.70
N ARG A 119 14.30 1.80 -7.52
CA ARG A 119 15.41 1.73 -8.47
C ARG A 119 14.93 1.37 -9.88
N SER A 120 14.11 0.33 -10.03
CA SER A 120 13.60 -0.08 -11.35
C SER A 120 12.82 1.05 -12.03
N LYS A 121 11.94 1.73 -11.30
CA LYS A 121 11.20 2.90 -11.82
C LYS A 121 12.11 4.04 -12.25
N LEU A 122 13.16 4.33 -11.49
CA LEU A 122 14.13 5.37 -11.85
C LEU A 122 14.95 4.99 -13.09
N VAL A 123 15.31 3.71 -13.25
CA VAL A 123 16.00 3.21 -14.45
C VAL A 123 15.09 3.30 -15.67
N GLU A 124 13.81 2.93 -15.54
CA GLU A 124 12.81 3.09 -16.59
C GLU A 124 12.63 4.56 -16.99
N ALA A 125 12.51 5.45 -16.01
CA ALA A 125 12.40 6.89 -16.24
C ALA A 125 13.65 7.44 -16.95
N MET A 126 14.85 7.08 -16.49
CA MET A 126 16.11 7.46 -17.12
C MET A 126 16.17 6.98 -18.58
N THR A 127 15.72 5.76 -18.85
CA THR A 127 15.69 5.20 -20.21
C THR A 127 14.70 5.97 -21.08
N ALA A 128 13.54 6.32 -20.55
CA ALA A 128 12.56 7.14 -21.26
C ALA A 128 13.11 8.52 -21.62
N GLU A 129 13.80 9.21 -20.70
CA GLU A 129 14.44 10.49 -21.00
C GLU A 129 15.57 10.37 -22.04
N LYS A 130 16.40 9.31 -21.94
CA LYS A 130 17.43 9.02 -22.94
C LYS A 130 16.83 8.85 -24.34
N ASN A 131 15.73 8.12 -24.46
CA ASN A 131 15.04 7.96 -25.73
C ASN A 131 14.46 9.28 -26.27
N ARG A 132 14.00 10.18 -25.40
CA ARG A 132 13.54 11.52 -25.81
C ARG A 132 14.69 12.38 -26.34
N VAL A 133 15.84 12.38 -25.67
CA VAL A 133 17.04 13.10 -26.15
C VAL A 133 17.46 12.58 -27.52
N GLN A 134 17.47 11.27 -27.73
CA GLN A 134 17.78 10.69 -29.03
C GLN A 134 16.82 11.15 -30.12
N LYS A 135 15.51 11.20 -29.85
CA LYS A 135 14.53 11.72 -30.82
C LYS A 135 14.81 13.16 -31.21
N VAL A 136 15.13 14.02 -30.24
CA VAL A 136 15.46 15.43 -30.52
C VAL A 136 16.71 15.54 -31.42
N LEU A 137 17.73 14.70 -31.18
CA LEU A 137 18.92 14.67 -32.02
C LEU A 137 18.60 14.21 -33.45
N GLU A 138 17.79 13.15 -33.60
CA GLU A 138 17.34 12.68 -34.92
C GLU A 138 16.51 13.74 -35.66
N ASP A 139 15.60 14.44 -34.97
CA ASP A 139 14.80 15.55 -35.53
C ASP A 139 15.70 16.71 -36.00
N ALA A 140 16.83 16.93 -35.33
CA ALA A 140 17.85 17.91 -35.72
C ALA A 140 18.83 17.40 -36.81
N ASN A 141 18.59 16.21 -37.39
CA ASN A 141 19.47 15.52 -38.34
C ASN A 141 20.86 15.14 -37.76
N ILE A 142 20.98 15.00 -36.43
CA ILE A 142 22.21 14.61 -35.72
C ILE A 142 22.14 13.10 -35.42
N LYS A 143 22.69 12.27 -36.32
CA LYS A 143 22.66 10.80 -36.21
C LYS A 143 23.78 10.24 -35.33
N ILE A 144 23.94 10.75 -34.12
CA ILE A 144 25.04 10.34 -33.23
C ILE A 144 24.98 8.83 -32.89
N SER A 145 23.77 8.27 -32.83
CA SER A 145 23.48 6.87 -32.51
C SER A 145 24.10 5.86 -33.48
N SER A 146 24.38 6.27 -34.74
CA SER A 146 24.95 5.38 -35.76
C SER A 146 26.48 5.33 -35.75
N VAL A 147 27.14 6.29 -35.09
CA VAL A 147 28.59 6.47 -35.12
C VAL A 147 29.28 6.22 -33.77
N VAL A 148 28.53 6.15 -32.67
CA VAL A 148 29.07 5.90 -31.33
C VAL A 148 28.47 4.65 -30.68
N SER A 149 29.29 3.90 -29.94
CA SER A 149 28.81 2.72 -29.21
C SER A 149 27.95 3.06 -27.98
N LYS A 150 28.11 4.26 -27.40
CA LYS A 150 27.36 4.71 -26.21
C LYS A 150 26.96 6.17 -26.36
N VAL A 151 25.71 6.42 -26.77
CA VAL A 151 25.17 7.78 -27.01
C VAL A 151 25.28 8.72 -25.81
N PHE A 152 25.22 8.17 -24.58
CA PHE A 152 25.35 8.95 -23.34
C PHE A 152 26.70 8.74 -22.66
N GLY A 153 27.75 8.41 -23.43
CA GLY A 153 29.13 8.33 -22.95
C GLY A 153 29.87 9.67 -23.05
N VAL A 154 31.05 9.74 -22.42
CA VAL A 154 31.89 10.97 -22.39
C VAL A 154 32.21 11.48 -23.80
N SER A 155 32.63 10.58 -24.70
CA SER A 155 32.96 10.97 -26.08
C SER A 155 31.78 11.56 -26.82
N SER A 156 30.58 11.00 -26.65
CA SER A 156 29.37 11.52 -27.29
C SER A 156 29.01 12.88 -26.73
N LEU A 157 29.05 13.07 -25.40
CA LEU A 157 28.76 14.36 -24.77
C LEU A 157 29.69 15.48 -25.27
N ASN A 158 30.97 15.19 -25.48
CA ASN A 158 31.94 16.15 -26.04
C ASN A 158 31.75 16.44 -27.54
N MET A 159 30.95 15.63 -28.27
CA MET A 159 30.66 15.86 -29.68
C MET A 159 29.43 16.75 -29.89
N ILE A 160 28.51 16.78 -28.92
CA ILE A 160 27.23 17.52 -28.96
C ILE A 160 27.24 18.79 -28.10
N GLY A 161 28.23 18.99 -27.22
CA GLY A 161 28.43 20.19 -26.41
C GLY A 161 29.85 20.69 -26.50
#